data_AF-A0A101MI65-F1
#
_entry.id   AF-A0A101MI65-F1
#
_cell.length_a   1.000
_cell.length_b   1.000
_cell.length_c   1.000
_cell.angle_alpha   90.00
_cell.angle_beta   90.00
_cell.angle_gamma   90.00
#
_symmetry.space_group_name_H-M   'P 1'
#
loop_
_entity.id
_entity.type
_entity.pdbx_description
1 polymer ?
#
loop_
_entity_poly.entity_id
_entity_poly.type
_entity_poly.pdbx_seq_one_letter_code
_entity_poly.pdbx_strand_id
1 'polypeptide(L)'
;MTRDVPQVFRDKSVELNEVLRSFANAIRAKFSGLLTYSASTWELVDWDIFDIVGVDDYRRGESEEEYVAGLERHRFGKPLAVMGVGCCAYEGAADRGDGGFMLLKSTNPDGSGAFEGGVVPTRSEREQADYLGTQLSLLAASDVHAVFVFVFSFPCMWKGEGPSDLDMMFFSLVKYFPERDLRSNAMPPWTPKESFHRVADVFLSKSQPQ
;
A
#
# COMPACT_ATOMS: atom_id res chain seq x y z
N MET A 1 14.82 -21.35 -1.08
CA MET A 1 14.15 -20.14 -0.55
C MET A 1 12.81 -20.44 0.14
N THR A 2 12.52 -21.69 0.52
CA THR A 2 11.28 -22.10 1.22
C THR A 2 11.45 -22.32 2.73
N ARG A 3 12.65 -22.13 3.28
CA ARG A 3 12.99 -22.58 4.65
C ARG A 3 12.50 -21.62 5.76
N ASP A 4 12.24 -20.36 5.44
CA ASP A 4 11.84 -19.34 6.43
C ASP A 4 10.31 -19.19 6.59
N VAL A 5 9.52 -19.83 5.73
CA VAL A 5 8.06 -19.83 5.84
C VAL A 5 7.62 -20.97 6.77
N PRO A 6 6.82 -20.73 7.82
CA PRO A 6 6.28 -21.79 8.68
C PRO A 6 5.61 -22.94 7.89
N GLN A 7 5.74 -24.19 8.36
CA GLN A 7 5.20 -25.37 7.68
C GLN A 7 3.69 -25.26 7.43
N VAL A 8 2.94 -24.71 8.38
CA VAL A 8 1.49 -24.50 8.23
C VAL A 8 1.14 -23.67 6.99
N PHE A 9 1.94 -22.65 6.66
CA PHE A 9 1.72 -21.85 5.45
C PHE A 9 2.14 -22.60 4.19
N ARG A 10 3.19 -23.43 4.24
CA ARG A 10 3.53 -24.32 3.12
C ARG A 10 2.40 -25.29 2.80
N ASP A 11 1.83 -25.92 3.81
CA ASP A 11 0.73 -26.88 3.63
C ASP A 11 -0.51 -26.17 3.06
N LYS A 12 -0.87 -25.01 3.62
CA LYS A 12 -2.00 -24.21 3.13
C LYS A 12 -1.78 -23.58 1.76
N SER A 13 -0.54 -23.41 1.33
CA SER A 13 -0.24 -22.90 -0.01
C SER A 13 -0.64 -23.90 -1.11
N VAL A 14 -0.70 -25.20 -0.82
CA VAL A 14 -1.22 -26.20 -1.78
C VAL A 14 -2.70 -25.93 -2.06
N GLU A 15 -3.52 -25.84 -1.00
CA GLU A 15 -4.95 -25.52 -1.10
C GLU A 15 -5.19 -24.16 -1.76
N LEU A 16 -4.40 -23.15 -1.40
CA LEU A 16 -4.45 -21.82 -2.03
C LEU A 16 -4.24 -21.92 -3.54
N ASN A 17 -3.18 -22.59 -3.99
CA ASN A 17 -2.84 -22.66 -5.40
C ASN A 17 -3.85 -23.47 -6.23
N GLU A 18 -4.48 -24.49 -5.65
CA GLU A 18 -5.61 -25.19 -6.29
C GLU A 18 -6.79 -24.25 -6.54
N VAL A 19 -7.15 -23.43 -5.55
CA VAL A 19 -8.23 -22.43 -5.68
C VAL A 19 -7.85 -21.34 -6.68
N LEU A 20 -6.63 -20.80 -6.61
CA LEU A 20 -6.14 -19.78 -7.53
C LEU A 20 -6.16 -20.28 -8.98
N ARG A 21 -5.76 -21.53 -9.22
CA ARG A 21 -5.82 -22.15 -10.54
C ARG A 21 -7.25 -22.28 -11.06
N SER A 22 -8.19 -22.66 -10.19
CA SER A 22 -9.62 -22.69 -10.53
C SER A 22 -10.13 -21.30 -10.96
N PHE A 23 -9.77 -20.25 -10.21
CA PHE A 23 -10.13 -18.87 -10.55
C PHE A 23 -9.49 -18.41 -11.85
N ALA A 24 -8.20 -18.66 -12.04
CA ALA A 24 -7.48 -18.32 -13.26
C ALA A 24 -8.13 -18.98 -14.49
N ASN A 25 -8.47 -20.26 -14.42
CA ASN A 25 -9.16 -20.96 -15.51
C ASN A 25 -10.52 -20.32 -15.85
N ALA A 26 -11.31 -19.98 -14.84
CA ALA A 26 -12.60 -19.31 -15.04
C ALA A 26 -12.45 -17.91 -15.65
N ILE A 27 -11.46 -17.13 -15.18
CA ILE A 27 -11.16 -15.78 -15.70
C ILE A 27 -10.66 -15.86 -17.14
N ARG A 28 -9.78 -16.81 -17.46
CA ARG A 28 -9.21 -16.99 -18.80
C ARG A 28 -10.24 -17.35 -19.87
N ALA A 29 -11.36 -17.95 -19.49
CA ALA A 29 -12.48 -18.17 -20.41
C ALA A 29 -13.18 -16.87 -20.86
N LYS A 30 -12.91 -15.73 -20.20
CA LYS A 30 -13.55 -14.43 -20.44
C LYS A 30 -12.58 -13.27 -20.66
N PHE A 31 -11.32 -13.43 -20.26
CA PHE A 31 -10.32 -12.36 -20.26
C PHE A 31 -8.96 -12.83 -20.79
N SER A 32 -8.47 -12.12 -21.80
CA SER A 32 -7.21 -12.43 -22.50
C SER A 32 -6.08 -11.44 -22.21
N GLY A 33 -6.28 -10.46 -21.33
CA GLY A 33 -5.23 -9.54 -20.90
C GLY A 33 -4.31 -10.14 -19.82
N LEU A 34 -3.37 -9.35 -19.30
CA LEU A 34 -2.44 -9.82 -18.28
C LEU A 34 -3.14 -10.12 -16.96
N LEU A 35 -2.83 -11.26 -16.35
CA LEU A 35 -3.40 -11.72 -15.08
C LEU A 35 -2.30 -11.79 -14.02
N THR A 36 -2.61 -11.32 -12.81
CA THR A 36 -1.75 -11.40 -11.63
C THR A 36 -2.59 -11.70 -10.40
N TYR A 37 -1.90 -11.91 -9.27
CA TYR A 37 -2.46 -12.06 -7.94
C TYR A 37 -1.67 -11.14 -7.01
N SER A 38 -2.33 -10.48 -6.07
CA SER A 38 -1.67 -9.62 -5.08
C SER A 38 -1.33 -10.43 -3.85
N ALA A 39 -0.17 -11.09 -3.87
CA ALA A 39 0.25 -11.98 -2.80
C ALA A 39 0.80 -11.20 -1.60
N SER A 40 0.36 -11.54 -0.40
CA SER A 40 1.11 -11.20 0.80
C SER A 40 2.46 -11.92 0.79
N THR A 41 3.47 -11.31 1.40
CA THR A 41 4.86 -11.82 1.34
C THR A 41 5.04 -13.20 1.99
N TRP A 42 4.10 -13.66 2.82
CA TRP A 42 4.09 -14.98 3.48
C TRP A 42 3.34 -16.07 2.69
N GLU A 43 2.63 -15.72 1.61
CA GLU A 43 1.95 -16.67 0.73
C GLU A 43 2.94 -17.31 -0.26
N LEU A 44 2.88 -18.63 -0.45
CA LEU A 44 3.68 -19.33 -1.45
C LEU A 44 2.81 -19.61 -2.69
N VAL A 45 2.80 -18.65 -3.60
CA VAL A 45 2.00 -18.72 -4.82
C VAL A 45 2.76 -19.47 -5.93
N ASP A 46 2.05 -20.34 -6.63
CA ASP A 46 2.48 -20.94 -7.89
C ASP A 46 2.36 -19.90 -9.00
N TRP A 47 3.47 -19.19 -9.26
CA TRP A 47 3.51 -18.11 -10.24
C TRP A 47 3.34 -18.58 -11.69
N ASP A 48 3.39 -19.89 -11.99
CA ASP A 48 3.10 -20.40 -13.33
C ASP A 48 1.63 -20.18 -13.73
N ILE A 49 0.74 -19.95 -12.76
CA ILE A 49 -0.68 -19.64 -12.97
C ILE A 49 -0.89 -18.23 -13.58
N PHE A 50 0.04 -17.30 -13.36
CA PHE A 50 -0.11 -15.87 -13.65
C PHE A 50 0.93 -15.36 -14.66
N ASP A 51 0.67 -14.21 -15.29
CA ASP A 51 1.63 -13.61 -16.24
C ASP A 51 2.63 -12.68 -15.55
N ILE A 52 2.21 -12.08 -14.42
CA ILE A 52 2.98 -11.11 -13.64
C ILE A 52 3.01 -11.61 -12.19
N VAL A 53 4.18 -11.51 -11.56
CA VAL A 53 4.34 -11.71 -10.12
C VAL A 53 3.85 -10.46 -9.41
N GLY A 54 2.76 -10.53 -8.66
CA GLY A 54 2.19 -9.39 -7.92
C GLY A 54 2.36 -9.57 -6.43
N VAL A 55 3.07 -8.66 -5.76
CA VAL A 55 3.34 -8.77 -4.32
C VAL A 55 2.93 -7.51 -3.57
N ASP A 56 2.28 -7.69 -2.44
CA ASP A 56 1.94 -6.62 -1.51
C ASP A 56 3.10 -6.45 -0.50
N ASP A 57 4.20 -5.85 -0.99
CA ASP A 57 5.49 -5.79 -0.30
C ASP A 57 5.82 -4.36 0.15
N TYR A 58 5.26 -3.98 1.30
CA TYR A 58 5.55 -2.71 1.97
C TYR A 58 6.85 -2.80 2.74
N ARG A 59 7.69 -1.77 2.61
CA ARG A 59 8.81 -1.55 3.53
C ARG A 59 8.28 -1.14 4.91
N ARG A 60 8.73 -1.85 5.94
CA ARG A 60 8.37 -1.76 7.37
C ARG A 60 9.61 -1.49 8.23
N GLY A 61 10.28 -0.38 7.96
CA GLY A 61 11.43 0.07 8.75
C GLY A 61 12.75 -0.68 8.48
N GLU A 62 12.79 -1.62 7.51
CA GLU A 62 14.06 -2.16 7.01
C GLU A 62 14.93 -1.04 6.43
N SER A 63 16.23 -1.26 6.31
CA SER A 63 17.07 -0.36 5.49
C SER A 63 16.62 -0.37 4.03
N GLU A 64 16.99 0.65 3.26
CA GLU A 64 16.68 0.70 1.83
C GLU A 64 17.32 -0.47 1.08
N GLU A 65 18.55 -0.83 1.47
CA GLU A 65 19.32 -1.94 0.92
C GLU A 65 18.69 -3.29 1.26
N GLU A 66 18.22 -3.46 2.50
CA GLU A 66 17.53 -4.68 2.95
C GLU A 66 16.22 -4.88 2.18
N TYR A 67 15.43 -3.82 2.00
CA TYR A 67 14.20 -3.86 1.21
C TYR A 67 14.48 -4.25 -0.25
N VAL A 68 15.43 -3.58 -0.91
CA VAL A 68 15.79 -3.87 -2.31
C VAL A 68 16.31 -5.30 -2.46
N ALA A 69 17.18 -5.77 -1.55
CA ALA A 69 17.66 -7.14 -1.56
C ALA A 69 16.52 -8.15 -1.34
N GLY A 70 15.51 -7.77 -0.55
CA GLY A 70 14.29 -8.54 -0.33
C GLY A 70 13.51 -8.84 -1.60
N LEU A 71 13.48 -7.93 -2.58
CA LEU A 71 12.76 -8.10 -3.84
C LEU A 71 13.23 -9.32 -4.65
N GLU A 72 14.47 -9.78 -4.47
CA GLU A 72 15.03 -10.92 -5.19
C GLU A 72 14.28 -12.23 -4.92
N ARG A 73 13.63 -12.37 -3.76
CA ARG A 73 12.78 -13.53 -3.44
C ARG A 73 11.55 -13.64 -4.36
N HIS A 74 11.20 -12.56 -5.04
CA HIS A 74 10.02 -12.44 -5.90
C HIS A 74 10.38 -12.54 -7.40
N ARG A 75 11.64 -12.87 -7.74
CA ARG A 75 12.09 -13.04 -9.12
C ARG A 75 11.82 -14.45 -9.63
N PHE A 76 10.69 -14.63 -10.30
CA PHE A 76 10.28 -15.89 -10.93
C PHE A 76 10.43 -15.90 -12.46
N GLY A 77 11.33 -15.07 -13.01
CA GLY A 77 11.53 -14.94 -14.46
C GLY A 77 10.34 -14.30 -15.21
N LYS A 78 9.43 -13.64 -14.48
CA LYS A 78 8.26 -12.91 -14.98
C LYS A 78 8.34 -11.45 -14.52
N PRO A 79 7.62 -10.52 -15.18
CA PRO A 79 7.50 -9.15 -14.70
C PRO A 79 7.04 -9.12 -13.23
N LEU A 80 7.69 -8.29 -12.41
CA LEU A 80 7.36 -8.10 -11.00
C LEU A 80 6.58 -6.81 -10.81
N ALA A 81 5.44 -6.87 -10.14
CA ALA A 81 4.64 -5.73 -9.75
C ALA A 81 4.54 -5.64 -8.22
N VAL A 82 4.83 -4.47 -7.67
CA VAL A 82 4.55 -4.16 -6.27
C VAL A 82 3.14 -3.58 -6.19
N MET A 83 2.23 -4.36 -5.63
CA MET A 83 0.78 -4.15 -5.66
C MET A 83 0.29 -3.16 -4.60
N GLY A 84 1.15 -2.79 -3.65
CA GLY A 84 0.87 -1.81 -2.62
C GLY A 84 2.13 -1.12 -2.12
N VAL A 85 2.10 0.21 -2.10
CA VAL A 85 3.08 1.04 -1.41
C VAL A 85 2.39 2.26 -0.82
N GLY A 86 2.81 2.65 0.38
CA GLY A 86 2.32 3.82 1.09
C GLY A 86 2.47 3.67 2.60
N CYS A 87 2.12 4.73 3.32
CA CYS A 87 2.02 4.70 4.78
C CYS A 87 0.98 5.73 5.25
N CYS A 88 0.65 5.71 6.53
CA CYS A 88 -0.18 6.73 7.19
C CYS A 88 0.51 8.11 7.21
N ALA A 89 -0.25 9.17 7.51
CA ALA A 89 0.22 10.56 7.53
C ALA A 89 0.45 11.08 8.96
N TYR A 90 1.23 10.36 9.77
CA TYR A 90 1.63 10.74 11.13
C TYR A 90 3.11 10.43 11.39
N GLU A 91 3.69 11.02 12.45
CA GLU A 91 5.09 10.82 12.83
C GLU A 91 5.40 9.36 13.22
N GLY A 92 6.35 8.73 12.53
CA GLY A 92 6.71 7.32 12.72
C GLY A 92 5.79 6.32 11.99
N ALA A 93 4.99 6.79 11.02
CA ALA A 93 4.20 5.94 10.13
C ALA A 93 5.07 5.21 9.09
N ALA A 94 6.15 5.83 8.62
CA ALA A 94 7.04 5.26 7.60
C ALA A 94 7.63 3.91 8.03
N ASP A 95 8.12 3.83 9.28
CA ASP A 95 8.70 2.61 9.84
C ASP A 95 7.68 1.49 10.06
N ARG A 96 6.38 1.81 10.03
CA ARG A 96 5.30 0.84 10.22
C ARG A 96 4.74 0.28 8.92
N GLY A 97 5.07 0.87 7.77
CA GLY A 97 4.57 0.46 6.46
C GLY A 97 3.05 0.32 6.43
N ASP A 98 2.56 -0.79 5.87
CA ASP A 98 1.14 -1.17 5.85
C ASP A 98 0.52 -1.30 7.25
N GLY A 99 1.31 -1.56 8.30
CA GLY A 99 0.82 -1.68 9.67
C GLY A 99 0.50 -0.36 10.38
N GLY A 100 0.74 0.79 9.75
CA GLY A 100 0.57 2.10 10.39
C GLY A 100 -0.86 2.40 10.89
N PHE A 101 -1.88 1.85 10.24
CA PHE A 101 -3.28 2.07 10.64
C PHE A 101 -3.63 1.42 11.99
N MET A 102 -2.85 0.44 12.45
CA MET A 102 -3.13 -0.37 13.65
C MET A 102 -3.10 0.43 14.97
N LEU A 103 -2.59 1.66 14.96
CA LEU A 103 -2.67 2.56 16.12
C LEU A 103 -4.11 3.02 16.39
N LEU A 104 -4.97 3.09 15.38
CA LEU A 104 -6.39 3.38 15.55
C LEU A 104 -7.14 2.09 15.88
N LYS A 105 -7.61 1.94 17.12
CA LYS A 105 -8.29 0.73 17.59
C LYS A 105 -9.79 0.74 17.32
N SER A 106 -10.41 1.91 17.40
CA SER A 106 -11.83 2.11 17.10
C SER A 106 -12.13 3.60 16.94
N THR A 107 -13.39 3.91 16.62
CA THR A 107 -13.93 5.26 16.63
C THR A 107 -14.97 5.38 17.75
N ASN A 108 -14.83 6.41 18.57
CA ASN A 108 -15.73 6.72 19.67
C ASN A 108 -17.06 7.29 19.15
N PRO A 109 -18.15 7.27 19.95
CA PRO A 109 -19.45 7.82 19.55
C PRO A 109 -19.42 9.31 19.17
N ASP A 110 -18.45 10.07 19.66
CA ASP A 110 -18.26 11.49 19.34
C ASP A 110 -17.47 11.73 18.03
N GLY A 111 -17.05 10.65 17.36
CA GLY A 111 -16.26 10.69 16.13
C GLY A 111 -14.74 10.77 16.34
N SER A 112 -14.26 10.81 17.59
CA SER A 112 -12.83 10.76 17.88
C SER A 112 -12.27 9.33 17.76
N GLY A 113 -11.00 9.20 17.42
CA GLY A 113 -10.28 7.94 17.40
C GLY A 113 -9.91 7.46 18.80
N ALA A 114 -10.07 6.17 19.05
CA ALA A 114 -9.48 5.49 20.19
C ALA A 114 -8.12 4.93 19.77
N PHE A 115 -7.04 5.55 20.24
CA PHE A 115 -5.69 5.19 19.84
C PHE A 115 -5.03 4.23 20.83
N GLU A 116 -4.10 3.41 20.34
CA GLU A 116 -3.26 2.53 21.14
C GLU A 116 -2.60 3.30 22.29
N GLY A 117 -2.71 2.78 23.52
CA GLY A 117 -2.16 3.42 24.71
C GLY A 117 -2.78 4.79 25.06
N GLY A 118 -3.87 5.20 24.39
CA GLY A 118 -4.49 6.51 24.58
C GLY A 118 -3.67 7.68 24.01
N VAL A 119 -2.66 7.40 23.19
CA VAL A 119 -1.77 8.42 22.61
C VAL A 119 -2.23 8.78 21.21
N VAL A 120 -2.62 10.04 21.00
CA VAL A 120 -2.99 10.55 19.68
C VAL A 120 -1.71 10.80 18.86
N PRO A 121 -1.56 10.21 17.66
CA PRO A 121 -0.42 10.48 16.79
C PRO A 121 -0.36 11.94 16.33
N THR A 122 0.85 12.46 16.14
CA THR A 122 1.08 13.77 15.53
C THR A 122 0.99 13.64 14.01
N ARG A 123 0.10 14.39 13.37
CA ARG A 123 -0.03 14.41 11.90
C ARG A 123 1.28 14.85 11.23
N SER A 124 1.68 14.12 10.19
CA SER A 124 2.81 14.43 9.32
C SER A 124 2.51 13.97 7.88
N GLU A 125 2.00 14.88 7.04
CA GLU A 125 1.85 14.61 5.61
C GLU A 125 3.21 14.53 4.91
N ARG A 126 4.20 15.29 5.42
CA ARG A 126 5.58 15.27 4.95
C ARG A 126 6.21 13.88 5.06
N GLU A 127 6.03 13.20 6.18
CA GLU A 127 6.58 11.84 6.35
C GLU A 127 5.96 10.85 5.36
N GLN A 128 4.64 10.93 5.15
CA GLN A 128 3.97 10.13 4.12
C GLN A 128 4.53 10.41 2.72
N ALA A 129 4.74 11.70 2.39
CA ALA A 129 5.32 12.10 1.12
C ALA A 129 6.76 11.59 0.98
N ASP A 130 7.58 11.73 2.00
CA ASP A 130 8.98 11.27 1.99
C ASP A 130 9.09 9.76 1.82
N TYR A 131 8.28 8.98 2.54
CA TYR A 131 8.20 7.53 2.35
C TYR A 131 7.86 7.16 0.90
N LEU A 132 6.81 7.75 0.32
CA LEU A 132 6.40 7.46 -1.05
C LEU A 132 7.48 7.88 -2.06
N GLY A 133 8.13 9.02 -1.86
CA GLY A 133 9.21 9.48 -2.73
C GLY A 133 10.40 8.52 -2.73
N THR A 134 10.84 8.09 -1.54
CA THR A 134 11.91 7.09 -1.39
C THR A 134 11.51 5.76 -2.02
N GLN A 135 10.36 5.19 -1.65
CA GLN A 135 9.96 3.88 -2.15
C GLN A 135 9.79 3.84 -3.67
N LEU A 136 9.16 4.85 -4.27
CA LEU A 136 9.01 4.91 -5.72
C LEU A 136 10.37 5.05 -6.44
N SER A 137 11.34 5.71 -5.82
CA SER A 137 12.70 5.82 -6.35
C SER A 137 13.44 4.48 -6.30
N LEU A 138 13.38 3.78 -5.16
CA LEU A 138 13.98 2.45 -4.97
C LEU A 138 13.39 1.43 -5.94
N LEU A 139 12.06 1.35 -6.03
CA LEU A 139 11.37 0.39 -6.89
C LEU A 139 11.65 0.65 -8.37
N ALA A 140 11.71 1.92 -8.78
CA ALA A 140 12.05 2.25 -10.16
C ALA A 140 13.50 1.92 -10.52
N ALA A 141 14.42 1.94 -9.55
CA ALA A 141 15.82 1.52 -9.75
C ALA A 141 16.00 -0.01 -9.71
N SER A 142 14.98 -0.75 -9.26
CA SER A 142 15.06 -2.18 -8.96
C SER A 142 14.34 -3.06 -9.99
N ASP A 143 14.25 -2.66 -11.27
CA ASP A 143 13.61 -3.46 -12.35
C ASP A 143 12.20 -4.01 -11.97
N VAL A 144 11.41 -3.17 -11.31
CA VAL A 144 10.01 -3.46 -11.00
C VAL A 144 9.15 -2.95 -12.15
N HIS A 145 8.32 -3.83 -12.73
CA HIS A 145 7.52 -3.55 -13.90
C HIS A 145 6.37 -2.57 -13.62
N ALA A 146 5.75 -2.66 -12.44
CA ALA A 146 4.66 -1.80 -12.04
C ALA A 146 4.64 -1.58 -10.52
N VAL A 147 4.21 -0.40 -10.10
CA VAL A 147 4.02 -0.05 -8.69
C VAL A 147 2.65 0.58 -8.51
N PHE A 148 1.92 0.15 -7.48
CA PHE A 148 0.59 0.65 -7.16
C PHE A 148 0.61 1.38 -5.82
N VAL A 149 0.41 2.70 -5.86
CA VAL A 149 0.28 3.51 -4.65
C VAL A 149 -1.08 3.24 -4.02
N PHE A 150 -1.07 2.69 -2.81
CA PHE A 150 -2.26 2.47 -2.02
C PHE A 150 -2.47 3.68 -1.12
N VAL A 151 -3.45 4.56 -1.35
CA VAL A 151 -4.49 4.59 -2.40
C VAL A 151 -4.77 6.05 -2.78
N PHE A 152 -5.46 6.32 -3.89
CA PHE A 152 -5.82 7.70 -4.23
C PHE A 152 -6.70 8.37 -3.16
N SER A 153 -7.80 7.73 -2.76
CA SER A 153 -8.83 8.31 -1.89
C SER A 153 -9.44 7.30 -0.93
N PHE A 154 -9.82 7.76 0.26
CA PHE A 154 -10.55 6.96 1.24
C PHE A 154 -11.56 7.82 2.03
N PRO A 155 -12.78 8.02 1.50
CA PRO A 155 -13.70 9.05 1.98
C PRO A 155 -14.36 8.76 3.34
N CYS A 156 -14.15 7.58 3.92
CA CYS A 156 -14.66 7.22 5.24
C CYS A 156 -13.71 7.60 6.40
N MET A 157 -12.50 8.09 6.11
CA MET A 157 -11.57 8.63 7.11
C MET A 157 -11.47 10.14 6.92
N TRP A 158 -12.17 10.89 7.79
CA TRP A 158 -12.27 12.33 7.65
C TRP A 158 -11.09 13.06 8.26
N LYS A 159 -10.71 14.17 7.63
CA LYS A 159 -9.82 15.15 8.23
C LYS A 159 -10.52 15.80 9.42
N GLY A 160 -9.83 15.81 10.55
CA GLY A 160 -10.26 16.47 11.78
C GLY A 160 -9.10 17.18 12.48
N GLU A 161 -9.22 17.39 13.79
CA GLU A 161 -8.16 17.95 14.63
C GLU A 161 -7.92 17.07 15.86
N GLY A 162 -6.65 16.92 16.25
CA GLY A 162 -6.24 16.05 17.35
C GLY A 162 -6.84 14.64 17.21
N PRO A 163 -7.55 14.13 18.21
CA PRO A 163 -8.09 12.77 18.18
C PRO A 163 -9.19 12.57 17.13
N SER A 164 -9.77 13.64 16.56
CA SER A 164 -10.78 13.52 15.49
C SER A 164 -10.17 13.45 14.08
N ASP A 165 -8.85 13.57 13.94
CA ASP A 165 -8.18 13.45 12.64
C ASP A 165 -7.99 11.99 12.23
N LEU A 166 -9.03 11.35 11.72
CA LEU A 166 -8.97 9.94 11.29
C LEU A 166 -8.24 9.77 9.94
N ASP A 167 -8.23 10.81 9.10
CA ASP A 167 -7.53 10.82 7.81
C ASP A 167 -6.01 10.57 7.94
N MET A 168 -5.39 10.98 9.07
CA MET A 168 -3.95 10.72 9.28
C MET A 168 -3.64 9.23 9.47
N MET A 169 -4.65 8.43 9.81
CA MET A 169 -4.54 6.98 10.00
C MET A 169 -4.77 6.19 8.71
N PHE A 170 -4.80 6.86 7.57
CA PHE A 170 -4.99 6.23 6.27
C PHE A 170 -4.02 6.75 5.20
N PHE A 171 -3.85 5.94 4.16
CA PHE A 171 -2.76 6.08 3.19
C PHE A 171 -3.15 6.96 2.01
N SER A 172 -4.38 7.48 2.00
CA SER A 172 -4.94 8.21 0.88
C SER A 172 -4.08 9.41 0.50
N LEU A 173 -3.88 9.63 -0.80
CA LEU A 173 -3.19 10.82 -1.31
C LEU A 173 -4.00 12.10 -1.14
N VAL A 174 -5.32 11.97 -0.96
CA VAL A 174 -6.23 13.10 -0.75
C VAL A 174 -6.97 12.93 0.58
N LYS A 175 -7.38 14.06 1.16
CA LYS A 175 -8.16 14.12 2.41
C LYS A 175 -9.57 14.63 2.14
N TYR A 176 -10.54 13.98 2.77
CA TYR A 176 -11.95 14.35 2.76
C TYR A 176 -12.33 15.05 4.06
N PHE A 177 -13.44 15.77 4.05
CA PHE A 177 -13.92 16.51 5.19
C PHE A 177 -15.28 15.97 5.66
N PRO A 178 -15.66 16.18 6.93
CA PRO A 178 -17.01 15.83 7.39
C PRO A 178 -18.09 16.57 6.59
N GLU A 179 -19.30 16.02 6.49
CA GLU A 179 -20.40 16.62 5.68
C GLU A 179 -20.73 18.08 6.06
N ARG A 180 -20.55 18.44 7.32
CA ARG A 180 -20.76 19.80 7.84
C ARG A 180 -19.71 20.82 7.39
N ASP A 181 -18.60 20.38 6.81
CA ASP A 181 -17.54 21.26 6.29
C ASP A 181 -17.91 21.72 4.88
N LEU A 182 -17.83 23.02 4.61
CA LEU A 182 -18.15 23.59 3.29
C LEU A 182 -17.30 22.98 2.17
N ARG A 183 -16.07 22.54 2.46
CA ARG A 183 -15.17 21.90 1.49
C ARG A 183 -15.71 20.56 0.99
N SER A 184 -16.56 19.89 1.75
CA SER A 184 -17.22 18.64 1.33
C SER A 184 -18.21 18.86 0.19
N ASN A 185 -18.66 20.10 -0.02
CA ASN A 185 -19.56 20.47 -1.12
C ASN A 185 -18.81 20.98 -2.37
N ALA A 186 -17.48 21.05 -2.33
CA ALA A 186 -16.66 21.46 -3.48
C ALA A 186 -16.49 20.30 -4.50
N MET A 187 -16.08 20.61 -5.73
CA MET A 187 -15.73 19.62 -6.75
C MET A 187 -14.29 19.83 -7.25
N PRO A 188 -13.36 18.89 -6.99
CA PRO A 188 -13.57 17.66 -6.21
C PRO A 188 -13.81 17.93 -4.70
N PRO A 189 -14.50 17.02 -3.98
CA PRO A 189 -14.84 17.18 -2.55
C PRO A 189 -13.68 16.81 -1.61
N TRP A 190 -12.45 16.91 -2.11
CA TRP A 190 -11.23 16.55 -1.41
C TRP A 190 -10.12 17.56 -1.70
N THR A 191 -9.12 17.60 -0.83
CA THR A 191 -7.88 18.36 -1.07
C THR A 191 -6.69 17.42 -1.12
N PRO A 192 -5.66 17.72 -1.95
CA PRO A 192 -4.45 16.93 -1.98
C PRO A 192 -3.71 16.99 -0.63
N LYS A 193 -3.07 15.89 -0.26
CA LYS A 193 -2.01 15.88 0.78
C LYS A 193 -0.65 16.18 0.13
N GLU A 194 0.37 16.43 0.94
CA GLU A 194 1.75 16.54 0.43
C GLU A 194 2.19 15.32 -0.41
N SER A 195 1.73 14.12 -0.04
CA SER A 195 1.99 12.87 -0.76
C SER A 195 1.44 12.86 -2.19
N PHE A 196 0.29 13.49 -2.45
CA PHE A 196 -0.25 13.65 -3.80
C PHE A 196 0.74 14.36 -4.71
N HIS A 197 1.28 15.49 -4.23
CA HIS A 197 2.22 16.30 -4.99
C HIS A 197 3.53 15.54 -5.20
N ARG A 198 4.05 14.89 -4.16
CA ARG A 198 5.27 14.07 -4.29
C ARG A 198 5.12 12.96 -5.32
N VAL A 199 4.00 12.22 -5.31
CA VAL A 199 3.74 11.17 -6.30
C VAL A 199 3.69 11.77 -7.71
N ALA A 200 2.97 12.88 -7.90
CA ALA A 200 2.90 13.57 -9.19
C ALA A 200 4.30 13.98 -9.70
N ASP A 201 5.15 14.53 -8.84
CA ASP A 201 6.51 14.94 -9.20
C ASP A 201 7.38 13.75 -9.62
N VAL A 202 7.28 12.63 -8.90
CA VAL A 202 8.01 11.39 -9.24
C VAL A 202 7.59 10.88 -10.63
N PHE A 203 6.29 10.78 -10.91
CA PHE A 203 5.82 10.31 -12.21
C PHE A 203 6.15 11.30 -13.35
N LEU A 204 6.10 12.61 -13.08
CA LEU A 204 6.48 13.63 -14.05
C LEU A 204 7.96 13.52 -14.42
N SER A 205 8.85 13.37 -13.44
CA SER A 205 10.29 13.25 -13.68
C SER A 205 10.66 12.02 -14.52
N LYS A 206 9.86 10.96 -14.44
CA LYS A 206 10.05 9.72 -15.22
C LYS A 206 9.44 9.78 -16.63
N SER A 207 8.53 10.71 -16.87
CA SER A 207 7.86 10.89 -18.17
C SER A 207 8.63 11.80 -19.11
N GLN A 208 9.65 12.51 -18.61
CA GLN A 208 10.53 13.33 -19.44
C GLN A 208 11.60 12.46 -20.10
N PRO A 209 11.82 12.55 -21.42
CA PRO A 209 12.91 11.83 -22.07
C PRO A 209 14.26 12.28 -21.50
N GLN A 210 15.11 11.31 -21.16
CA GLN A 210 16.52 11.54 -20.83
C GLN A 210 17.30 12.06 -22.02
#